data_AF-A0A3M0J8B1-F1
#
_entry.id   AF-A0A3M0J8B1-F1
#
_cell.length_a   1.000
_cell.length_b   1.000
_cell.length_c   1.000
_cell.angle_alpha   90.00
_cell.angle_beta   90.00
_cell.angle_gamma   90.00
#
_symmetry.space_group_name_H-M   'P 1'
#
loop_
_entity.id
_entity.type
_entity.pdbx_description
1 polymer ?
#
loop_
_entity_poly.entity_id
_entity_poly.type
_entity_poly.pdbx_seq_one_letter_code
_entity_poly.pdbx_strand_id
1 'polypeptide(L)'
;MSNSSSISHFLLLALADTQQLQLLHFCLFLGVSLAALLGNGLIISAVACGHHLHTPMFFFLLNLALTDLGSICTTVPKAMHNSLWDTRTISYTGCAAQAFFFLFFISAEYSFLTVMCYDRYVSICKPLHYRTLLGSTACAHMAAAAWASAFLNALMHTANTFFPAPVPWQCPGPVLL
;
A
#
# COMPACT_ATOMS: atom_id res chain seq x y z
N MET A 1 -19.76 -49.66 21.06
CA MET A 1 -20.30 -48.82 19.97
C MET A 1 -19.93 -47.38 20.31
N SER A 2 -18.95 -46.83 19.59
CA SER A 2 -18.29 -45.58 19.92
C SER A 2 -19.01 -44.41 19.26
N ASN A 3 -19.70 -43.58 20.04
CA ASN A 3 -20.24 -42.29 19.59
C ASN A 3 -19.10 -41.27 19.50
N SER A 4 -18.42 -41.24 18.35
CA SER A 4 -17.36 -40.26 18.04
C SER A 4 -17.83 -39.14 17.09
N SER A 5 -19.10 -38.73 17.17
CA SER A 5 -19.69 -37.74 16.25
C SER A 5 -19.72 -36.29 16.76
N SER A 6 -19.26 -36.01 17.99
CA SER A 6 -19.38 -34.66 18.57
C SER A 6 -18.18 -33.74 18.33
N ILE A 7 -16.98 -34.29 18.07
CA ILE A 7 -15.75 -33.49 17.94
C ILE A 7 -15.64 -32.85 16.55
N SER A 8 -16.11 -33.54 15.51
CA SER A 8 -16.11 -33.04 14.14
C SER A 8 -17.08 -31.88 13.94
N HIS A 9 -18.27 -31.89 14.55
CA HIS A 9 -19.23 -30.78 14.43
C HIS A 9 -18.73 -29.48 15.07
N PHE A 10 -18.07 -29.54 16.23
CA PHE A 10 -17.56 -28.35 16.91
C PHE A 10 -16.32 -27.78 16.21
N LEU A 11 -15.44 -28.67 15.71
CA LEU A 11 -14.25 -28.27 14.95
C LEU A 11 -14.65 -27.74 13.57
N LEU A 12 -15.64 -28.34 12.90
CA LEU A 12 -16.17 -27.88 11.62
C LEU A 12 -17.00 -26.61 11.76
N LEU A 13 -17.75 -26.41 12.86
CA LEU A 13 -18.44 -25.14 13.13
C LEU A 13 -17.45 -24.02 13.46
N ALA A 14 -16.43 -24.27 14.27
CA ALA A 14 -15.35 -23.32 14.53
C ALA A 14 -14.54 -23.01 13.25
N LEU A 15 -14.28 -24.02 12.42
CA LEU A 15 -13.59 -23.87 11.14
C LEU A 15 -14.47 -23.13 10.12
N ALA A 16 -15.77 -23.43 10.06
CA ALA A 16 -16.75 -22.77 9.19
C ALA A 16 -17.02 -21.32 9.62
N ASP A 17 -17.02 -21.04 10.92
CA ASP A 17 -17.13 -19.69 11.47
C ASP A 17 -15.85 -18.88 11.15
N THR A 18 -14.66 -19.49 11.29
CA THR A 18 -13.41 -18.86 10.80
C THR A 18 -13.39 -18.70 9.29
N GLN A 19 -13.96 -19.64 8.52
CA GLN A 19 -14.00 -19.59 7.06
C GLN A 19 -15.00 -18.53 6.58
N GLN A 20 -16.17 -18.40 7.20
CA GLN A 20 -17.13 -17.33 6.93
C GLN A 20 -16.55 -15.97 7.29
N LEU A 21 -15.88 -15.85 8.45
CA LEU A 21 -15.22 -14.61 8.87
C LEU A 21 -14.07 -14.25 7.92
N GLN A 22 -13.29 -15.22 7.46
CA GLN A 22 -12.19 -15.02 6.50
C GLN A 22 -12.72 -14.64 5.11
N LEU A 23 -13.86 -15.23 4.69
CA LEU A 23 -14.53 -14.89 3.44
C LEU A 23 -15.19 -13.51 3.49
N LEU A 24 -15.72 -13.11 4.66
CA LEU A 24 -16.19 -11.75 4.90
C LEU A 24 -15.05 -10.73 4.83
N HIS A 25 -13.90 -11.01 5.48
CA HIS A 25 -12.70 -10.18 5.37
C HIS A 25 -12.20 -10.07 3.93
N PHE A 26 -12.21 -11.19 3.20
CA PHE A 26 -11.85 -11.23 1.78
C PHE A 26 -12.79 -10.36 0.94
N CYS A 27 -14.11 -10.51 1.09
CA CYS A 27 -15.10 -9.70 0.37
C CYS A 27 -14.99 -8.22 0.72
N LEU A 28 -14.80 -7.88 2.00
CA LEU A 28 -14.63 -6.50 2.44
C LEU A 28 -13.35 -5.89 1.86
N PHE A 29 -12.22 -6.60 1.93
CA PHE A 29 -10.95 -6.16 1.37
C PHE A 29 -11.02 -6.00 -0.15
N LEU A 30 -11.67 -6.93 -0.83
CA LEU A 30 -11.90 -6.88 -2.28
C LEU A 30 -12.78 -5.68 -2.65
N GLY A 31 -13.86 -5.44 -1.91
CA GLY A 31 -14.77 -4.32 -2.11
C GLY A 31 -14.08 -2.97 -1.91
N VAL A 32 -13.31 -2.81 -0.83
CA VAL A 32 -12.52 -1.60 -0.57
C VAL A 32 -11.47 -1.40 -1.67
N SER A 33 -10.81 -2.47 -2.11
CA SER A 33 -9.81 -2.41 -3.18
C SER A 33 -10.42 -1.99 -4.52
N LEU A 34 -11.59 -2.54 -4.90
CA LEU A 34 -12.32 -2.14 -6.10
C LEU A 34 -12.79 -0.69 -6.04
N ALA A 35 -13.34 -0.26 -4.90
CA ALA A 35 -13.75 1.13 -4.70
C ALA A 35 -12.56 2.10 -4.80
N ALA A 36 -11.42 1.75 -4.19
CA ALA A 36 -10.19 2.54 -4.27
C ALA A 36 -9.60 2.56 -5.69
N LEU A 37 -9.66 1.44 -6.42
CA LEU A 37 -9.21 1.35 -7.82
C LEU A 37 -10.07 2.23 -8.74
N LEU A 38 -11.39 2.18 -8.57
CA LEU A 38 -12.33 3.05 -9.28
C LEU A 38 -12.11 4.51 -8.91
N GLY A 39 -11.95 4.83 -7.64
CA GLY A 39 -11.70 6.20 -7.17
C GLY A 39 -10.42 6.79 -7.76
N ASN A 40 -9.30 6.07 -7.65
CA ASN A 40 -8.02 6.50 -8.21
C ASN A 40 -8.04 6.55 -9.74
N GLY A 41 -8.71 5.60 -10.39
CA GLY A 41 -8.94 5.63 -11.84
C GLY A 41 -9.74 6.87 -12.29
N LEU A 42 -10.80 7.22 -11.57
CA LEU A 42 -11.59 8.43 -11.83
C LEU A 42 -10.78 9.70 -11.64
N ILE A 43 -9.90 9.77 -10.63
CA ILE A 43 -8.99 10.91 -10.44
C ILE A 43 -8.08 11.04 -11.67
N ILE A 44 -7.46 9.95 -12.13
CA ILE A 44 -6.60 9.95 -13.32
C ILE A 44 -7.39 10.36 -14.56
N SER A 45 -8.60 9.82 -14.77
CA SER A 45 -9.45 10.18 -15.91
C SER A 45 -9.92 11.62 -15.87
N ALA A 46 -10.32 12.13 -14.70
CA ALA A 46 -10.70 13.53 -14.53
C ALA A 46 -9.53 14.48 -14.80
N VAL A 47 -8.33 14.07 -14.38
CA VAL A 47 -7.09 14.77 -14.70
C VAL A 47 -6.81 14.70 -16.20
N ALA A 48 -6.90 13.54 -16.85
CA ALA A 48 -6.66 13.41 -18.29
C ALA A 48 -7.67 14.18 -19.17
N CYS A 49 -8.95 14.26 -18.77
CA CYS A 49 -9.99 14.97 -19.50
C CYS A 49 -9.99 16.49 -19.25
N GLY A 50 -9.34 16.96 -18.18
CA GLY A 50 -9.32 18.38 -17.81
C GLY A 50 -8.33 19.19 -18.63
N HIS A 51 -8.81 20.06 -19.53
CA HIS A 51 -7.93 20.95 -20.31
C HIS A 51 -7.28 22.09 -19.47
N HIS A 52 -7.65 22.23 -18.18
CA HIS A 52 -7.16 23.24 -17.22
C HIS A 52 -6.13 22.71 -16.21
N LEU A 53 -5.36 21.69 -16.62
CA LEU A 53 -4.48 20.87 -15.78
C LEU A 53 -3.17 21.51 -15.29
N HIS A 54 -2.92 22.77 -15.60
CA HIS A 54 -1.66 23.44 -15.30
C HIS A 54 -1.53 23.91 -13.84
N THR A 55 -2.20 23.24 -12.89
CA THR A 55 -1.94 23.47 -11.46
C THR A 55 -1.12 22.32 -10.88
N PRO A 56 -0.06 22.63 -10.13
CA PRO A 56 0.88 21.65 -9.59
C PRO A 56 0.22 20.62 -8.66
N MET A 57 -0.90 20.97 -8.03
CA MET A 57 -1.69 20.04 -7.24
C MET A 57 -2.19 18.85 -8.06
N PHE A 58 -2.65 19.03 -9.31
CA PHE A 58 -3.13 17.92 -10.14
C PHE A 58 -1.99 16.97 -10.52
N PHE A 59 -0.77 17.48 -10.70
CA PHE A 59 0.42 16.65 -10.93
C PHE A 59 0.73 15.76 -9.72
N PHE A 60 0.67 16.30 -8.50
CA PHE A 60 0.85 15.50 -7.29
C PHE A 60 -0.28 14.51 -7.05
N LEU A 61 -1.54 14.89 -7.32
CA LEU A 61 -2.68 13.98 -7.27
C LEU A 61 -2.54 12.81 -8.25
N LEU A 62 -2.01 13.06 -9.45
CA LEU A 62 -1.75 12.01 -10.42
C LEU A 62 -0.70 11.01 -9.90
N ASN A 63 0.39 11.51 -9.32
CA ASN A 63 1.43 10.68 -8.72
C ASN A 63 0.88 9.87 -7.53
N LEU A 64 0.07 10.49 -6.67
CA LEU A 64 -0.59 9.83 -5.55
C LEU A 64 -1.51 8.70 -6.03
N ALA A 65 -2.36 8.96 -7.02
CA ALA A 65 -3.25 7.94 -7.58
C ALA A 65 -2.49 6.77 -8.25
N LEU A 66 -1.34 7.05 -8.86
CA LEU A 66 -0.45 6.00 -9.39
C LEU A 66 0.19 5.17 -8.27
N THR A 67 0.63 5.81 -7.18
CA THR A 67 1.16 5.14 -5.99
C THR A 67 0.10 4.24 -5.36
N ASP A 68 -1.15 4.72 -5.23
CA ASP A 68 -2.28 3.94 -4.72
C ASP A 68 -2.62 2.74 -5.61
N LEU A 69 -2.68 2.92 -6.93
CA LEU A 69 -2.88 1.82 -7.86
C LEU A 69 -1.77 0.77 -7.73
N GLY A 70 -0.52 1.21 -7.57
CA GLY A 70 0.60 0.31 -7.32
C GLY A 70 0.46 -0.47 -6.01
N SER A 71 0.00 0.19 -4.93
CA SER A 71 -0.19 -0.45 -3.63
C SER A 71 -1.30 -1.50 -3.66
N ILE A 72 -2.42 -1.20 -4.32
CA ILE A 72 -3.54 -2.12 -4.52
C ILE A 72 -3.08 -3.30 -5.39
N CYS A 73 -2.42 -3.05 -6.52
CA CYS A 73 -1.92 -4.09 -7.42
C CYS A 73 -0.87 -5.01 -6.79
N THR A 74 -0.11 -4.57 -5.79
CA THR A 74 0.86 -5.42 -5.08
C THR A 74 0.24 -6.18 -3.90
N THR A 75 -0.80 -5.62 -3.28
CA THR A 75 -1.43 -6.22 -2.10
C THR A 75 -2.54 -7.22 -2.47
N VAL A 76 -3.36 -6.91 -3.48
CA VAL A 76 -4.53 -7.70 -3.87
C VAL A 76 -4.18 -9.10 -4.42
N PRO A 77 -3.20 -9.27 -5.34
CA PRO A 77 -2.89 -10.60 -5.87
C PRO A 77 -2.40 -11.55 -4.79
N LYS A 78 -1.74 -11.03 -3.76
CA LYS A 78 -1.19 -11.82 -2.67
C LYS A 78 -2.26 -12.24 -1.66
N ALA A 79 -3.23 -11.37 -1.37
CA ALA A 79 -4.41 -11.72 -0.58
C ALA A 79 -5.26 -12.78 -1.28
N MET A 80 -5.46 -12.64 -2.61
CA MET A 80 -6.20 -13.62 -3.42
C MET A 80 -5.47 -14.96 -3.51
N HIS A 81 -4.16 -14.97 -3.75
CA HIS A 81 -3.37 -16.21 -3.80
C HIS A 81 -3.32 -16.93 -2.45
N ASN A 82 -3.16 -16.19 -1.34
CA ASN A 82 -3.09 -16.78 0.00
C ASN A 82 -4.44 -17.37 0.46
N SER A 83 -5.57 -16.82 -0.04
CA SER A 83 -6.90 -17.33 0.28
C SER A 83 -7.36 -18.48 -0.62
N LEU A 84 -6.93 -18.54 -1.89
CA LEU A 84 -7.37 -19.58 -2.83
C LEU A 84 -6.57 -20.89 -2.73
N TRP A 85 -5.30 -20.83 -2.33
CA TRP A 85 -4.37 -21.96 -2.54
C TRP A 85 -3.94 -22.71 -1.27
N ASP A 86 -4.53 -22.38 -0.10
CA ASP A 86 -4.27 -22.96 1.24
C ASP A 86 -2.77 -23.19 1.57
N THR A 87 -1.89 -22.45 0.90
CA THR A 87 -0.44 -22.54 1.08
C THR A 87 -0.03 -21.41 2.00
N ARG A 88 -0.17 -21.65 3.30
CA ARG A 88 0.25 -20.76 4.41
C ARG A 88 1.77 -20.47 4.47
N THR A 89 2.53 -20.76 3.41
CA THR A 89 4.00 -20.66 3.41
C THR A 89 4.47 -19.64 2.38
N ILE A 90 4.58 -18.38 2.80
CA ILE A 90 5.29 -17.34 2.04
C ILE A 90 6.79 -17.60 2.17
N SER A 91 7.50 -17.70 1.04
CA SER A 91 8.97 -17.78 1.04
C SER A 91 9.59 -16.53 1.68
N TYR A 92 10.74 -16.67 2.33
CA TYR A 92 11.49 -15.58 2.96
C TYR A 92 11.66 -14.36 2.03
N THR A 93 12.03 -14.60 0.76
CA THR A 93 12.19 -13.56 -0.26
C THR A 93 10.86 -12.90 -0.63
N GLY A 94 9.76 -13.66 -0.64
CA GLY A 94 8.42 -13.14 -0.87
C GLY A 94 7.89 -12.31 0.28
N CYS A 95 8.25 -12.63 1.53
CA CYS A 95 7.95 -11.83 2.72
C CYS A 95 8.73 -10.50 2.68
N ALA A 96 10.04 -10.57 2.43
CA ALA A 96 10.90 -9.39 2.31
C ALA A 96 10.42 -8.44 1.18
N ALA A 97 10.07 -8.98 0.02
CA ALA A 97 9.54 -8.18 -1.10
C ALA A 97 8.20 -7.50 -0.74
N GLN A 98 7.29 -8.20 -0.06
CA GLN A 98 6.01 -7.61 0.35
C GLN A 98 6.21 -6.49 1.38
N ALA A 99 7.06 -6.71 2.38
CA ALA A 99 7.39 -5.69 3.37
C ALA A 99 8.03 -4.46 2.71
N PHE A 100 8.93 -4.68 1.75
CA PHE A 100 9.56 -3.61 0.97
C PHE A 100 8.53 -2.78 0.22
N PHE A 101 7.66 -3.41 -0.59
CA PHE A 101 6.65 -2.69 -1.36
C PHE A 101 5.66 -1.95 -0.45
N PHE A 102 5.22 -2.57 0.65
CA PHE A 102 4.32 -1.95 1.62
C PHE A 102 4.92 -0.67 2.22
N LEU A 103 6.16 -0.75 2.72
CA LEU A 103 6.86 0.41 3.28
C LEU A 103 7.12 1.49 2.23
N PHE A 104 7.43 1.08 1.00
CA PHE A 104 7.65 1.99 -0.12
C PHE A 104 6.39 2.79 -0.45
N PHE A 105 5.25 2.13 -0.62
CA PHE A 105 3.99 2.80 -0.95
C PHE A 105 3.53 3.73 0.17
N ILE A 106 3.56 3.31 1.44
CA ILE A 106 3.20 4.17 2.58
C ILE A 106 4.12 5.40 2.67
N SER A 107 5.42 5.20 2.51
CA SER A 107 6.38 6.31 2.57
C SER A 107 6.18 7.30 1.42
N ALA A 108 5.85 6.80 0.23
CA ALA A 108 5.57 7.62 -0.94
C ALA A 108 4.26 8.40 -0.77
N GLU A 109 3.18 7.75 -0.33
CA GLU A 109 1.88 8.38 -0.06
C GLU A 109 2.03 9.52 0.97
N TYR A 110 2.71 9.25 2.09
CA TYR A 110 2.97 10.25 3.12
C TYR A 110 3.79 11.43 2.59
N SER A 111 4.81 11.16 1.78
CA SER A 111 5.63 12.20 1.16
C SER A 111 4.81 13.07 0.21
N PHE A 112 3.95 12.48 -0.62
CA PHE A 112 3.07 13.22 -1.52
C PHE A 112 2.04 14.06 -0.79
N LEU A 113 1.37 13.50 0.23
CA LEU A 113 0.45 14.26 1.08
C LEU A 113 1.15 15.44 1.76
N THR A 114 2.38 15.24 2.24
CA THR A 114 3.19 16.31 2.83
C THR A 114 3.50 17.42 1.83
N VAL A 115 3.91 17.06 0.61
CA VAL A 115 4.19 18.03 -0.46
C VAL A 115 2.92 18.79 -0.87
N MET A 116 1.76 18.11 -0.92
CA MET A 116 0.47 18.76 -1.21
C MET A 116 0.03 19.74 -0.11
N CYS A 117 0.22 19.37 1.16
CA CYS A 117 -0.03 20.26 2.30
C CYS A 117 0.89 21.49 2.26
N TYR A 118 2.17 21.26 1.93
CA TYR A 118 3.16 22.32 1.79
C TYR A 118 2.84 23.27 0.61
N ASP A 119 2.46 22.72 -0.54
CA ASP A 119 2.00 23.47 -1.71
C ASP A 119 0.84 24.42 -1.34
N ARG A 120 -0.17 23.90 -0.62
CA ARG A 120 -1.32 24.69 -0.16
C ARG A 120 -0.91 25.78 0.82
N TYR A 121 -0.02 25.47 1.77
CA TYR A 121 0.52 26.46 2.71
C TYR A 121 1.25 27.61 2.00
N VAL A 122 2.17 27.31 1.08
CA VAL A 122 2.92 28.33 0.34
C VAL A 122 2.01 29.16 -0.55
N SER A 123 0.99 28.55 -1.17
CA SER A 123 0.00 29.25 -2.00
C SER A 123 -0.76 30.34 -1.23
N ILE A 124 -1.05 30.11 0.07
CA ILE A 124 -1.76 31.05 0.94
C ILE A 124 -0.81 32.10 1.50
N CYS A 125 0.35 31.68 2.02
CA CYS A 125 1.24 32.56 2.75
C CYS A 125 2.12 33.44 1.85
N LYS A 126 2.41 33.02 0.61
CA LYS A 126 3.35 33.71 -0.31
C LYS A 126 2.89 33.63 -1.79
N PRO A 127 1.75 34.23 -2.16
CA PRO A 127 1.17 34.09 -3.51
C PRO A 127 2.08 34.66 -4.63
N LEU A 128 2.84 35.74 -4.38
CA LEU A 128 3.73 36.32 -5.39
C LEU A 128 4.94 35.43 -5.72
N HIS A 129 5.46 34.68 -4.76
CA HIS A 129 6.62 33.79 -4.96
C HIS A 129 6.22 32.39 -5.45
N TYR A 130 4.95 32.01 -5.22
CA TYR A 130 4.41 30.72 -5.64
C TYR A 130 4.53 30.48 -7.15
N ARG A 131 4.24 31.49 -7.98
CA ARG A 131 4.25 31.37 -9.44
C ARG A 131 5.66 31.19 -10.04
N THR A 132 6.68 31.69 -9.36
CA THR A 132 8.09 31.54 -9.77
C THR A 132 8.74 30.29 -9.19
N LEU A 133 8.31 29.84 -8.01
CA LEU A 133 8.87 28.67 -7.32
C LEU A 133 8.28 27.35 -7.84
N LEU A 134 6.99 27.34 -8.19
CA LEU A 134 6.28 26.15 -8.68
C LEU A 134 6.16 26.11 -10.20
N GLY A 135 7.31 26.09 -10.87
CA GLY A 135 7.41 25.67 -12.26
C GLY A 135 7.23 24.16 -12.41
N SER A 136 6.83 23.71 -13.60
CA SER A 136 6.67 22.27 -13.93
C SER A 136 7.92 21.44 -13.61
N THR A 137 9.10 22.02 -13.84
CA THR A 137 10.40 21.39 -13.54
C THR A 137 10.62 21.20 -12.04
N ALA A 138 10.28 22.20 -11.21
CA ALA A 138 10.39 22.09 -9.76
C ALA A 138 9.44 21.02 -9.20
N CYS A 139 8.22 20.92 -9.72
CA CYS A 139 7.28 19.85 -9.37
C CYS A 139 7.82 18.46 -9.72
N ALA A 140 8.43 18.30 -10.89
CA ALA A 140 9.06 17.04 -11.28
C ALA A 140 10.22 16.66 -10.34
N HIS A 141 11.05 17.63 -9.95
CA HIS A 141 12.13 17.39 -8.98
C HIS A 141 11.60 17.02 -7.58
N MET A 142 10.55 17.69 -7.10
CA MET A 142 9.92 17.35 -5.81
C MET A 142 9.31 15.96 -5.82
N ALA A 143 8.61 15.58 -6.91
CA ALA A 143 8.10 14.22 -7.06
C ALA A 143 9.23 13.19 -7.10
N ALA A 144 10.27 13.42 -7.91
CA ALA A 144 11.43 12.53 -7.97
C ALA A 144 12.10 12.36 -6.59
N ALA A 145 12.22 13.45 -5.81
CA ALA A 145 12.75 13.40 -4.45
C ALA A 145 11.82 12.60 -3.50
N ALA A 146 10.50 12.73 -3.63
CA ALA A 146 9.54 11.96 -2.87
C ALA A 146 9.64 10.45 -3.17
N TRP A 147 9.70 10.07 -4.45
CA TRP A 147 9.91 8.68 -4.87
C TRP A 147 11.27 8.13 -4.38
N ALA A 148 12.35 8.90 -4.54
CA ALA A 148 13.69 8.48 -4.14
C ALA A 148 13.82 8.31 -2.62
N SER A 149 13.28 9.24 -1.83
CA SER A 149 13.28 9.15 -0.36
C SER A 149 12.44 7.98 0.15
N ALA A 150 11.26 7.76 -0.42
CA ALA A 150 10.44 6.58 -0.11
C ALA A 150 11.17 5.27 -0.44
N PHE A 151 11.86 5.21 -1.59
CA PHE A 151 12.65 4.05 -2.00
C PHE A 151 13.80 3.76 -1.02
N LEU A 152 14.58 4.78 -0.68
CA LEU A 152 15.70 4.64 0.26
C LEU A 152 15.21 4.23 1.66
N ASN A 153 14.10 4.81 2.12
CA ASN A 153 13.50 4.46 3.41
C ASN A 153 13.07 2.99 3.45
N ALA A 154 12.34 2.54 2.42
CA ALA A 154 11.92 1.16 2.30
C ALA A 154 13.11 0.21 2.22
N LEU A 155 14.13 0.55 1.43
CA LEU A 155 15.34 -0.25 1.28
C LEU A 155 16.10 -0.39 2.60
N MET A 156 16.30 0.71 3.34
CA MET A 156 16.97 0.68 4.63
C MET A 156 16.18 -0.15 5.66
N HIS A 157 14.87 0.04 5.75
CA HIS A 157 14.05 -0.74 6.69
C HIS A 157 14.04 -2.24 6.34
N THR A 158 13.88 -2.59 5.06
CA THR A 158 13.90 -3.99 4.64
C THR A 158 15.30 -4.58 4.81
N ALA A 159 16.37 -3.86 4.47
CA ALA A 159 17.73 -4.32 4.69
C ALA A 159 18.00 -4.52 6.19
N ASN A 160 17.69 -3.56 7.07
CA ASN A 160 17.92 -3.71 8.50
C ASN A 160 17.12 -4.86 9.13
N THR A 161 15.95 -5.19 8.58
CA THR A 161 15.09 -6.26 9.11
C THR A 161 15.45 -7.64 8.55
N PHE A 162 15.86 -7.72 7.29
CA PHE A 162 16.04 -8.99 6.55
C PHE A 162 17.50 -9.26 6.14
N PHE A 163 18.43 -8.30 6.23
CA PHE A 163 19.86 -8.62 6.23
C PHE A 163 20.27 -8.99 7.66
N PRO A 164 20.79 -10.20 7.88
CA PRO A 164 21.27 -10.58 9.19
C PRO A 164 22.51 -9.74 9.52
N ALA A 165 22.38 -8.80 10.45
CA ALA A 165 23.51 -8.52 11.33
C ALA A 165 23.81 -9.83 12.10
N PRO A 166 25.08 -10.16 12.39
CA PRO A 166 25.42 -11.31 13.21
C PRO A 166 25.01 -11.03 14.66
N VAL A 167 23.72 -11.18 14.95
CA VAL A 167 23.15 -11.10 16.29
C VAL A 167 22.37 -12.40 16.50
N PRO A 168 22.72 -13.21 17.50
CA PRO A 168 22.06 -14.48 17.76
C PRO A 168 20.73 -14.19 18.46
N TRP A 169 19.72 -13.77 17.71
CA TRP A 169 18.36 -13.69 18.20
C TRP A 169 17.48 -14.64 17.41
N GLN A 170 17.05 -15.69 18.12
CA GLN A 170 16.05 -16.66 17.70
C GLN A 170 14.96 -16.04 16.83
N CYS A 171 14.68 -16.68 15.69
CA CYS A 171 13.43 -16.51 14.97
C CYS A 171 12.26 -16.62 15.97
N PRO A 172 11.40 -15.61 16.12
CA PRO A 172 10.08 -15.86 16.68
C PRO A 172 9.38 -16.79 15.69
N GLY A 173 8.81 -17.87 16.22
CA GLY A 173 7.99 -18.82 15.46
C GLY A 173 6.81 -18.13 14.75
N PRO A 174 6.00 -18.91 14.01
CA PRO A 174 4.97 -18.38 13.14
C PRO A 174 4.02 -17.48 13.93
N VAL A 175 4.04 -16.19 13.62
CA VAL A 175 3.00 -15.24 14.04
C VAL A 175 1.74 -15.67 13.31
N LEU A 176 0.88 -16.38 14.05
CA LEU A 176 -0.53 -16.59 13.72
C LEU A 176 -1.17 -15.20 13.53
N LEU A 177 -1.44 -14.88 12.26
CA LEU A 177 -2.64 -14.16 11.87
C LEU A 177 -3.78 -15.18 11.79
#